data_AF-A0A7X9CFU4-F1
#
_entry.id   AF-A0A7X9CFU4-F1
#
_cell.length_a   1.000
_cell.length_b   1.000
_cell.length_c   1.000
_cell.angle_alpha   90.00
_cell.angle_beta   90.00
_cell.angle_gamma   90.00
#
_symmetry.space_group_name_H-M   'P 1'
#
loop_
_entity.id
_entity.type
_entity.pdbx_description
1 polymer ?
#
loop_
_entity_poly.entity_id
_entity_poly.type
_entity_poly.pdbx_seq_one_letter_code
_entity_poly.pdbx_strand_id
1 'polypeptide(L)' 'MEGLKIAVIGGGSSYTPELIDGIIKRKDELPVKEIYLVDIKEGEEKLNIVGNLAKRMVKKAGLDTEVILTLDRREAIKDA' A
#
# COMPACT_ATOMS: atom_id res chain seq x y z
N MET A 1 7.50 -16.94 8.33
CA MET A 1 7.27 -15.76 9.19
C MET A 1 6.06 -15.05 8.63
N GLU A 2 5.11 -14.66 9.47
CA GLU A 2 4.01 -13.77 9.06
C GLU A 2 4.66 -12.44 8.65
N GLY A 3 4.52 -12.05 7.37
CA GLY A 3 5.12 -10.82 6.86
C GLY A 3 4.40 -9.60 7.43
N LEU A 4 5.05 -8.43 7.35
CA LEU A 4 4.53 -7.20 7.94
C LEU A 4 3.27 -6.72 7.21
N LYS A 5 2.33 -6.20 7.99
CA LYS A 5 1.21 -5.38 7.52
C LYS A 5 1.58 -3.91 7.68
N ILE A 6 1.34 -3.09 6.65
CA ILE A 6 1.57 -1.64 6.70
C ILE A 6 0.27 -0.92 6.37
N ALA A 7 -0.15 0.01 7.24
CA ALA A 7 -1.25 0.93 6.97
C ALA A 7 -0.74 2.33 6.61
N VAL A 8 -1.15 2.84 5.46
CA VAL A 8 -0.81 4.18 4.97
C VAL A 8 -2.07 5.02 4.95
N ILE A 9 -2.15 6.00 5.85
CA ILE A 9 -3.25 6.98 5.89
C ILE A 9 -2.89 8.16 5.00
N GLY A 10 -3.77 8.51 4.05
CA GLY A 10 -3.46 9.44 2.97
C GLY A 10 -2.90 8.74 1.73
N GLY A 11 -3.35 7.51 1.47
CA GLY A 11 -2.88 6.65 0.38
C GLY A 11 -3.05 7.25 -1.02
N GLY A 12 -3.98 8.18 -1.22
CA GLY A 12 -4.16 8.95 -2.46
C GLY A 12 -3.09 10.01 -2.75
N SER A 13 -2.04 10.09 -1.93
CA SER A 13 -0.92 11.00 -2.13
C SER A 13 -0.10 10.68 -3.39
N SER A 14 0.41 11.72 -4.05
CA SER A 14 1.37 11.60 -5.14
C SER A 14 2.70 10.97 -4.72
N TYR A 15 3.00 10.93 -3.42
CA TYR A 15 4.19 10.30 -2.85
C TYR A 15 4.02 8.80 -2.57
N THR A 16 2.81 8.25 -2.65
CA THR A 16 2.57 6.81 -2.45
C THR A 16 3.43 5.94 -3.38
N PRO A 17 3.62 6.25 -4.67
CA PRO A 17 4.53 5.48 -5.53
C PRO A 17 5.98 5.45 -5.04
N GLU A 18 6.49 6.54 -4.45
CA GLU A 18 7.84 6.58 -3.89
C GLU A 18 7.97 5.64 -2.68
N LEU A 19 6.96 5.64 -1.80
CA LEU A 19 6.91 4.70 -0.67
C LEU A 19 6.92 3.25 -1.15
N ILE A 20 6.12 2.91 -2.17
CA ILE A 20 6.04 1.57 -2.74
C ILE A 20 7.38 1.16 -3.39
N ASP A 21 8.02 2.06 -4.13
CA ASP A 21 9.35 1.82 -4.70
C ASP A 21 10.40 1.56 -3.60
N GLY A 22 10.32 2.31 -2.49
CA GLY A 22 11.16 2.11 -1.32
C GLY A 22 11.00 0.74 -0.67
N ILE A 23 9.76 0.23 -0.58
CA ILE A 23 9.44 -1.11 -0.07
C ILE A 23 9.95 -2.18 -1.03
N ILE A 24 9.71 -2.03 -2.34
CA ILE A 24 10.18 -2.98 -3.36
C ILE A 24 11.71 -3.13 -3.31
N LYS A 25 12.44 -2.01 -3.20
CA LYS A 25 13.91 -2.01 -3.12
C LYS A 25 14.46 -2.68 -1.86
N ARG A 26 13.68 -2.74 -0.78
CA ARG A 26 14.08 -3.28 0.53
C ARG A 26 13.37 -4.59 0.88
N LYS A 27 12.80 -5.30 -0.10
CA LYS A 27 12.01 -6.51 0.12
C LYS A 27 12.71 -7.59 0.95
N ASP A 28 14.05 -7.66 0.88
CA ASP A 28 14.85 -8.66 1.59
C ASP A 28 15.12 -8.25 3.06
N GLU A 29 15.02 -6.96 3.37
CA GLU A 29 15.18 -6.39 4.73
C GLU A 29 13.84 -6.16 5.43
N LEU A 30 12.79 -5.85 4.65
CA LEU A 30 11.45 -5.52 5.11
C LEU A 30 10.42 -6.39 4.38
N PRO A 31 10.16 -7.62 4.86
CA PRO A 31 9.25 -8.56 4.22
C PRO A 31 7.79 -8.14 4.47
N VAL A 32 7.25 -7.28 3.61
CA VAL A 32 5.86 -6.78 3.68
C VAL A 32 4.92 -7.74 2.95
N LYS A 33 3.90 -8.22 3.64
CA LYS A 33 2.84 -9.09 3.08
C LYS A 33 1.63 -8.29 2.62
N GLU A 34 1.28 -7.24 3.37
CA GLU A 34 0.06 -6.45 3.12
C GLU A 34 0.36 -4.95 3.22
N ILE A 35 -0.15 -4.17 2.28
CA ILE A 35 -0.13 -2.71 2.28
C ILE A 35 -1.56 -2.21 2.12
N TYR A 36 -2.08 -1.58 3.17
CA TYR A 36 -3.35 -0.88 3.14
C TYR A 36 -3.13 0.58 2.80
N LEU A 37 -3.70 1.03 1.68
CA LEU A 37 -3.76 2.44 1.31
C LEU A 37 -5.15 2.96 1.65
N VAL A 38 -5.19 3.90 2.59
CA VAL A 38 -6.44 4.46 3.12
C VAL A 38 -6.58 5.90 2.71
N ASP A 39 -7.78 6.28 2.28
CA ASP A 39 -8.14 7.69 2.11
C ASP A 39 -9.58 7.94 2.56
N ILE A 40 -10.03 9.19 2.48
CA ILE A 40 -11.43 9.57 2.72
C ILE A 40 -12.22 9.59 1.41
N LYS A 41 -13.55 9.72 1.50
CA LYS A 41 -14.45 9.64 0.34
C LYS A 41 -14.10 10.67 -0.74
N GLU A 42 -13.71 11.87 -0.34
CA GLU A 42 -13.29 12.96 -1.21
C GLU A 42 -11.97 12.67 -1.95
N GLY A 43 -11.13 11.80 -1.38
CA GLY A 43 -9.85 11.38 -1.94
C GLY A 43 -9.91 10.07 -2.74
N GLU A 44 -11.08 9.43 -2.84
CA GLU A 44 -11.24 8.08 -3.41
C GLU A 44 -10.73 7.97 -4.86
N GLU A 45 -10.97 8.99 -5.70
CA GLU A 45 -10.46 8.99 -7.07
C GLU A 45 -8.93 8.98 -7.10
N LYS A 46 -8.30 9.83 -6.28
CA LYS A 46 -6.84 9.88 -6.16
C LYS A 46 -6.30 8.55 -5.65
N LEU A 47 -6.91 8.00 -4.60
CA LEU A 47 -6.57 6.69 -4.03
C LEU A 47 -6.63 5.58 -5.10
N ASN A 48 -7.68 5.54 -5.90
CA ASN A 48 -7.82 4.55 -6.96
C ASN A 48 -6.76 4.71 -8.05
N ILE A 49 -6.43 5.94 -8.46
CA ILE A 49 -5.39 6.18 -9.48
C ILE A 49 -4.02 5.70 -8.97
N VAL A 50 -3.58 6.18 -7.80
CA VAL A 50 -2.24 5.86 -7.28
C VAL A 50 -2.16 4.43 -6.76
N GLY A 51 -3.24 3.93 -6.15
CA GLY A 51 -3.34 2.56 -5.64
C GLY A 51 -3.27 1.52 -6.76
N ASN A 52 -3.89 1.79 -7.91
CA ASN A 52 -3.75 0.90 -9.08
C ASN A 52 -2.34 0.95 -9.68
N LEU A 53 -1.63 2.09 -9.61
CA LEU A 53 -0.22 2.13 -9.96
C LEU A 53 0.62 1.30 -8.98
N ALA A 54 0.42 1.44 -7.68
CA ALA A 54 1.09 0.64 -6.65
C ALA A 54 0.94 -0.86 -6.89
N LYS A 55 -0.28 -1.34 -7.16
CA LYS A 55 -0.56 -2.74 -7.53
C LYS A 55 0.28 -3.21 -8.73
N ARG A 56 0.38 -2.39 -9.79
CA ARG A 56 1.20 -2.72 -10.97
C ARG A 56 2.70 -2.73 -10.65
N MET A 57 3.18 -1.83 -9.80
CA MET A 57 4.58 -1.77 -9.39
C MET A 57 4.99 -3.04 -8.63
N VAL A 58 4.23 -3.43 -7.61
CA VAL A 58 4.48 -4.63 -6.80
C VAL A 58 4.43 -5.89 -7.68
N LYS A 59 3.40 -6.03 -8.52
CA LYS A 59 3.28 -7.15 -9.46
C LYS A 59 4.46 -7.22 -10.44
N LYS A 60 4.89 -6.08 -11.00
CA LYS A 60 6.03 -6.02 -11.93
C LYS A 60 7.34 -6.41 -11.25
N ALA A 61 7.49 -6.10 -9.97
CA ALA A 61 8.67 -6.46 -9.18
C ALA A 61 8.65 -7.92 -8.69
N GLY A 62 7.55 -8.66 -8.91
CA GLY A 62 7.43 -10.08 -8.54
C GLY A 62 7.28 -10.32 -7.04
N LEU A 63 6.78 -9.33 -6.29
CA LEU A 63 6.48 -9.49 -4.87
C LEU A 63 5.09 -10.11 -4.67
N ASP A 64 4.95 -10.94 -3.65
CA ASP A 64 3.67 -11.50 -3.16
C ASP A 64 2.99 -10.55 -2.13
N THR A 65 3.29 -9.26 -2.21
CA THR A 65 2.69 -8.23 -1.34
C THR A 65 1.31 -7.88 -1.87
N GLU A 66 0.29 -7.98 -1.03
CA GLU A 66 -1.07 -7.53 -1.36
C GLU A 66 -1.22 -6.03 -1.11
N VAL A 67 -1.80 -5.31 -2.06
CA VAL A 67 -2.12 -3.87 -1.92
C VAL A 67 -3.63 -3.70 -1.85
N ILE A 68 -4.14 -3.34 -0.68
CA ILE A 68 -5.56 -3.14 -0.40
C ILE A 68 -5.88 -1.65 -0.38
N LEU A 69 -6.96 -1.27 -1.04
CA LEU A 69 -7.48 0.11 -1.04
C LEU A 69 -8.75 0.11 -0.21
N THR A 70 -8.85 0.97 0.80
CA THR A 70 -10.05 1.06 1.65
C THR A 70 -10.32 2.50 2.05
N LEU A 71 -11.59 2.80 2.35
CA LEU A 71 -11.98 4.05 3.01
C LEU A 71 -12.18 3.85 4.53
N ASP A 72 -12.06 2.62 5.01
CA ASP A 72 -12.13 2.28 6.43
C ASP A 72 -10.73 2.23 7.06
N ARG A 73 -10.35 3.30 7.75
CA ARG A 73 -9.06 3.33 8.47
C ARG A 73 -8.97 2.31 9.60
N ARG A 74 -10.10 1.90 10.21
CA ARG A 74 -10.06 0.95 11.34
C ARG A 74 -9.64 -0.43 10.86
N GLU A 75 -10.16 -0.85 9.70
CA GLU A 75 -9.75 -2.08 9.01
C GLU A 75 -8.23 -2.08 8.72
N ALA A 76 -7.73 -0.97 8.18
CA ALA A 76 -6.32 -0.83 7.86
C ALA A 76 -5.41 -0.85 9.09
N ILE A 77 -5.76 -0.12 10.16
CA ILE A 77 -4.95 0.00 11.39
C ILE A 77 -4.95 -1.28 12.21
N LYS A 78 -6.01 -2.09 12.12
CA LYS A 78 -6.14 -3.31 12.92
C LYS A 78 -4.94 -4.23 12.68
N ASP A 79 -4.19 -4.53 13.74
CA ASP A 79 -3.01 -5.42 13.73
C ASP A 79 -1.86 -4.94 12.81
N ALA A 80 -1.82 -3.64 12.48
CA ALA A 80 -0.72 -3.00 11.75
C ALA A 80 0.35 -2.45 12.69
#